data_AF-A0A7I7SJ29-F1
#
_entry.id   AF-A0A7I7SJ29-F1
#
_cell.length_a   1.000
_cell.length_b   1.000
_cell.length_c   1.000
_cell.angle_alpha   90.00
_cell.angle_beta   90.00
_cell.angle_gamma   90.00
#
_symmetry.space_group_name_H-M   'P 1'
#
loop_
_entity.id
_entity.type
_entity.pdbx_description
1 polymer ?
#
loop_
_entity_poly.entity_id
_entity_poly.type
_entity_poly.pdbx_seq_one_letter_code
_entity_poly.pdbx_strand_id
1 'polypeptide(L)'
;MPRVSDGSLLFLLHLISKMQPVKSGEGGSRLAIVLNGSPLFTGGAGSGESNIRQWIIENDLLDAIVALPTDMFYNTWPPRRCWRTARHPASS
;
A
#
# COMPACT_ATOMS: atom_id res chain seq x y z
N MET A 1 8.44 1.23 -12.97
CA MET A 1 7.93 2.39 -12.19
C MET A 1 6.46 2.60 -12.55
N PRO A 2 5.60 3.05 -11.62
CA PRO A 2 4.19 3.31 -11.91
C PRO A 2 4.05 4.55 -12.81
N ARG A 3 2.86 4.75 -13.41
CA ARG A 3 2.60 5.93 -14.24
C ARG A 3 2.82 7.24 -13.47
N VAL A 4 3.40 8.23 -14.15
CA VAL A 4 3.59 9.60 -13.61
C VAL A 4 2.26 10.24 -13.20
N SER A 5 1.17 9.89 -13.88
CA SER A 5 -0.17 10.42 -13.63
C SER A 5 -0.88 9.84 -12.39
N ASP A 6 -0.30 8.83 -11.73
CA ASP A 6 -0.87 8.22 -10.52
C ASP A 6 0.21 7.98 -9.44
N GLY A 7 0.38 8.97 -8.58
CA GLY A 7 1.37 8.95 -7.49
C GLY A 7 1.00 8.07 -6.30
N SER A 8 -0.17 7.41 -6.30
CA SER A 8 -0.66 6.67 -5.13
C SER A 8 0.26 5.52 -4.70
N LEU A 9 0.78 4.74 -5.66
CA LEU A 9 1.76 3.69 -5.40
C LEU A 9 3.15 4.23 -5.05
N LEU A 10 3.53 5.40 -5.56
CA LEU A 10 4.79 6.05 -5.17
C LEU A 10 4.75 6.51 -3.72
N PHE A 11 3.63 7.09 -3.27
CA PHE A 11 3.44 7.45 -1.86
C PHE A 11 3.48 6.21 -0.96
N LEU A 12 2.85 5.11 -1.37
CA LEU A 12 2.93 3.86 -0.62
C LEU A 12 4.38 3.36 -0.50
N LEU A 13 5.12 3.30 -1.61
CA LEU A 13 6.54 2.91 -1.60
C LEU A 13 7.40 3.86 -0.75
N HIS A 14 7.12 5.16 -0.80
CA HIS A 14 7.79 6.14 0.04
C HIS A 14 7.58 5.85 1.54
N LEU A 15 6.34 5.60 1.97
CA LEU A 15 6.08 5.24 3.37
C LEU A 15 6.75 3.91 3.77
N ILE A 16 6.71 2.90 2.89
CA ILE A 16 7.41 1.63 3.12
C ILE A 16 8.91 1.85 3.32
N SER A 17 9.55 2.73 2.53
CA SER A 17 10.98 3.05 2.67
C SER A 17 11.38 3.68 4.01
N LYS A 18 10.40 4.17 4.78
CA LYS A 18 10.60 4.79 6.10
C LYS A 18 10.26 3.85 7.26
N MET A 19 9.73 2.66 6.99
CA MET A 19 9.45 1.69 8.05
C MET A 19 10.74 1.24 8.73
N GLN A 20 10.69 1.11 10.05
CA GLN A 20 11.78 0.48 10.78
C GLN A 20 11.72 -1.05 10.57
N PRO A 21 12.85 -1.70 10.27
CA PRO A 21 12.90 -3.15 10.20
C PRO A 21 12.75 -3.78 11.59
N VAL A 22 12.22 -5.00 11.63
CA VAL A 22 12.29 -5.83 12.84
C VAL A 22 13.74 -6.23 13.04
N LYS A 23 14.29 -6.05 14.24
CA LYS A 23 15.66 -6.45 14.59
C LYS A 23 15.60 -7.46 15.74
N SER A 24 16.10 -8.68 15.51
CA SER A 24 16.16 -9.73 16.54
C SER A 24 14.82 -10.03 17.23
N GLY A 25 13.73 -10.03 16.47
CA GLY A 25 12.37 -10.27 16.99
C GLY A 25 11.75 -9.07 17.74
N GLU A 26 12.48 -7.96 17.89
CA GLU A 26 12.02 -6.76 18.59
C GLU A 26 11.87 -5.57 17.63
N GLY A 27 10.90 -4.71 17.92
CA GLY A 27 10.62 -3.50 17.15
C GLY A 27 9.81 -3.73 15.88
N GLY A 28 10.17 -2.99 14.82
CA GLY A 28 9.42 -2.92 13.56
C GLY A 28 8.41 -1.78 13.51
N SER A 29 8.00 -1.40 12.30
CA SER A 29 6.93 -0.42 12.08
C SER A 29 5.74 -1.05 11.39
N ARG A 30 4.56 -0.49 11.70
CA ARG A 30 3.35 -0.68 10.90
C ARG A 30 2.91 0.67 10.38
N LEU A 31 2.49 0.70 9.13
CA LEU A 31 1.89 1.89 8.53
C LEU A 31 0.47 1.57 8.08
N ALA A 32 -0.31 2.62 7.97
CA ALA A 32 -1.59 2.59 7.31
C ALA A 32 -1.75 3.81 6.41
N ILE A 33 -2.34 3.61 5.24
CA ILE A 33 -2.65 4.68 4.32
C ILE A 33 -4.05 4.50 3.76
N VAL A 34 -4.74 5.62 3.59
CA VAL A 34 -6.02 5.71 2.89
C VAL A 34 -5.73 6.21 1.48
N LEU A 35 -5.95 5.36 0.48
CA LEU A 35 -5.81 5.71 -0.93
C LEU A 35 -7.13 5.51 -1.66
N ASN A 36 -7.34 6.25 -2.75
CA ASN A 36 -8.41 5.94 -3.71
C ASN A 36 -8.15 4.56 -4.35
N GLY A 37 -9.15 3.93 -4.97
CA GLY A 37 -9.05 2.54 -5.43
C GLY A 37 -8.00 2.26 -6.52
N SER A 38 -7.37 3.30 -7.07
CA SER A 38 -6.38 3.22 -8.14
C SER A 38 -5.25 2.19 -7.89
N PRO A 39 -4.52 2.18 -6.76
CA PRO A 39 -3.44 1.24 -6.47
C PRO A 39 -3.83 -0.25 -6.57
N LEU A 40 -5.12 -0.56 -6.37
CA LEU A 40 -5.61 -1.93 -6.37
C LEU A 40 -5.94 -2.43 -7.78
N PHE A 41 -6.41 -1.54 -8.65
CA PHE A 41 -7.05 -1.93 -9.91
C PHE A 41 -6.33 -1.41 -11.16
N THR A 42 -5.36 -0.49 -11.05
CA THR A 42 -4.63 0.03 -12.21
C THR A 42 -3.42 -0.81 -12.60
N GLY A 43 -3.09 -0.79 -13.90
CA GLY A 43 -1.94 -1.48 -14.48
C GLY A 43 -2.18 -2.96 -14.75
N GLY A 44 -2.01 -3.37 -16.02
CA GLY A 44 -2.12 -4.77 -16.46
C GLY A 44 -0.93 -5.64 -16.06
N ALA A 45 -0.98 -6.93 -16.40
CA ALA A 45 0.12 -7.86 -16.13
C ALA A 45 1.46 -7.35 -16.70
N GLY A 46 2.53 -7.46 -15.90
CA GLY A 46 3.87 -6.97 -16.26
C GLY A 46 4.05 -5.44 -16.22
N SER A 47 3.00 -4.67 -15.90
CA SER A 47 3.12 -3.22 -15.68
C SER A 47 3.84 -2.89 -14.37
N GLY A 48 4.30 -1.64 -14.25
CA GLY A 48 4.94 -1.16 -13.02
C GLY A 48 4.04 -1.30 -11.79
N GLU A 49 2.74 -1.00 -11.93
CA GLU A 49 1.77 -1.12 -10.86
C GLU A 49 1.55 -2.59 -10.45
N SER A 50 1.48 -3.50 -11.43
CA SER A 50 1.36 -4.95 -11.17
C SER A 50 2.59 -5.49 -10.45
N ASN A 51 3.79 -5.13 -10.92
CA ASN A 51 5.05 -5.61 -10.33
C ASN A 51 5.23 -5.08 -8.90
N ILE A 52 4.79 -3.85 -8.61
CA ILE A 52 4.81 -3.30 -7.24
C ILE A 52 3.85 -4.07 -6.34
N ARG A 53 2.63 -4.37 -6.79
CA ARG A 53 1.68 -5.18 -5.99
C ARG A 53 2.24 -6.57 -5.72
N GLN A 54 2.81 -7.21 -6.74
CA GLN A 54 3.47 -8.51 -6.60
C GLN A 54 4.61 -8.43 -5.58
N TRP A 55 5.50 -7.44 -5.69
CA TRP A 55 6.62 -7.25 -4.75
C TRP A 55 6.15 -7.05 -3.30
N ILE A 56 5.09 -6.25 -3.07
CA ILE A 56 4.51 -6.05 -1.73
C ILE A 56 4.03 -7.38 -1.13
N ILE A 57 3.37 -8.22 -1.93
CA ILE A 57 2.84 -9.52 -1.48
C ILE A 57 3.97 -10.52 -1.25
N GLU A 58 4.93 -10.60 -2.17
CA GLU A 58 6.08 -11.53 -2.08
C GLU A 58 6.99 -11.23 -0.88
N ASN A 59 7.05 -9.98 -0.44
CA ASN A 59 7.81 -9.57 0.75
C ASN A 59 6.97 -9.59 2.04
N ASP A 60 5.76 -10.16 2.01
CA ASP A 60 4.83 -10.23 3.14
C ASP A 60 4.57 -8.85 3.80
N LEU A 61 4.56 -7.80 2.98
CA LEU A 61 4.37 -6.42 3.45
C LEU A 61 2.90 -6.03 3.52
N LEU A 62 1.96 -6.89 3.13
CA LEU A 62 0.52 -6.60 3.13
C LEU A 62 -0.15 -7.29 4.32
N ASP A 63 -0.66 -6.52 5.28
CA ASP A 63 -1.34 -7.07 6.46
C ASP A 63 -2.87 -7.12 6.23
N ALA A 64 -3.50 -6.01 5.78
CA ALA A 64 -4.94 -5.97 5.50
C ALA A 64 -5.32 -4.95 4.41
N ILE A 65 -6.46 -5.21 3.74
CA ILE A 65 -7.15 -4.27 2.86
C ILE A 65 -8.57 -4.05 3.40
N VAL A 66 -8.92 -2.82 3.79
CA VAL A 66 -10.27 -2.48 4.26
C VAL A 66 -10.96 -1.56 3.27
N ALA A 67 -12.10 -1.99 2.72
CA ALA A 67 -12.97 -1.13 1.93
C ALA A 67 -13.80 -0.24 2.85
N LEU A 68 -13.67 1.07 2.72
CA LEU A 68 -14.45 2.02 3.50
C LEU A 68 -15.78 2.34 2.79
N PRO A 69 -16.88 2.57 3.54
CA PRO A 69 -18.12 3.11 3.00
C PRO A 69 -17.89 4.40 2.21
N THR A 70 -18.70 4.59 1.17
CA THR A 70 -18.55 5.66 0.17
C THR A 70 -18.67 7.07 0.75
N ASP A 71 -19.40 7.21 1.86
CA ASP A 71 -19.81 8.51 2.41
C ASP A 71 -19.09 8.89 3.71
N MET A 72 -18.00 8.20 4.05
CA MET A 72 -17.25 8.43 5.30
C MET A 72 -16.38 9.71 5.33
N PHE A 73 -16.07 10.33 4.20
CA PHE A 73 -15.30 11.58 4.19
C PHE A 73 -15.97 12.64 3.32
N TYR A 74 -16.11 13.83 3.89
CA TYR A 74 -16.57 15.03 3.21
C TYR A 74 -15.56 15.45 2.11
N ASN A 75 -16.06 15.88 0.94
CA ASN A 75 -15.29 16.54 -0.15
C ASN A 75 -14.30 15.73 -1.02
N THR A 76 -14.52 14.44 -1.32
CA THR A 76 -13.72 13.77 -2.38
C THR A 76 -14.52 12.80 -3.23
N TRP A 77 -14.78 13.18 -4.47
CA TRP A 77 -15.18 12.28 -5.55
C TRP A 77 -13.90 11.71 -6.21
N PRO A 78 -13.74 10.40 -6.45
CA PRO A 78 -14.68 9.27 -6.32
C PRO A 78 -14.48 8.41 -5.04
N PRO A 79 -15.44 7.52 -4.67
CA PRO A 79 -15.66 7.11 -3.28
C PRO A 79 -14.94 5.81 -2.86
N ARG A 80 -14.11 5.23 -3.73
CA ARG A 80 -13.46 3.95 -3.41
C ARG A 80 -12.18 4.22 -2.65
N ARG A 81 -12.21 4.17 -1.33
CA ARG A 81 -11.00 4.22 -0.50
C ARG A 81 -10.71 2.86 0.10
N CYS A 82 -9.45 2.46 0.02
CA CYS A 82 -8.97 1.23 0.63
C CYS A 82 -7.88 1.57 1.64
N TRP A 83 -8.07 1.06 2.86
CA TRP A 83 -7.04 1.06 3.89
C TRP A 83 -6.08 -0.08 3.58
N ARG A 84 -4.79 0.21 3.44
CA ARG A 84 -3.76 -0.83 3.36
C ARG A 84 -2.86 -0.72 4.58
N THR A 85 -2.73 -1.80 5.34
CA THR A 85 -1.69 -1.91 6.36
C THR A 85 -0.47 -2.62 5.80
N ALA A 86 0.70 -2.11 6.15
CA ALA A 86 1.96 -2.79 5.89
C ALA A 86 2.75 -3.02 7.16
N ARG A 87 3.46 -4.15 7.22
CA ARG A 87 4.28 -4.60 8.34
C ARG A 87 5.63 -5.06 7.80
N HIS A 88 6.69 -4.81 8.55
CA HIS A 88 7.97 -5.45 8.25
C HIS A 88 7.96 -6.91 8.76
N PRO A 89 8.29 -7.91 7.92
CA PRO A 89 8.35 -9.31 8.37
C PRO A 89 9.40 -9.46 9.47
N ALA A 90 9.10 -10.32 10.45
CA ALA A 90 10.07 -10.75 11.44
C ALA A 90 11.10 -11.65 10.76
N SER A 91 12.39 -11.39 10.95
CA SER A 91 13.43 -12.34 10.57
C SER A 91 13.28 -13.59 11.44
N SER A 92 12.85 -14.70 10.83
CA SER A 92 12.87 -16.04 11.45
C SER A 92 14.29 -16.51 11.74
#